data_AF-A0A7S1EYY2-F1
#
_entry.id   AF-A0A7S1EYY2-F1
#
_cell.length_a   1.000
_cell.length_b   1.000
_cell.length_c   1.000
_cell.angle_alpha   90.00
_cell.angle_beta   90.00
_cell.angle_gamma   90.00
#
_symmetry.space_group_name_H-M   'P 1'
#
loop_
_entity.id
_entity.type
_entity.pdbx_description
1 polymer ?
#
loop_
_entity_poly.entity_id
_entity_poly.type
_entity_poly.pdbx_seq_one_letter_code
_entity_poly.pdbx_strand_id
1 'polypeptide(L)'
;FVSRCTMPSLGPTLGRSARGKAPKHNLSGTPIIVCENVDDYRQAVLDHIGASDVVLELGSALGVTTAVAASTGATVVGVDKSDFQLEASRKRFPLIRFESMDAFDMSAARALGHRFNKILVDVSGSRGVGDLVRILDSYEKVFNVDLFIVKAFKLKRLMLLCSSKDTDDRAVAVAPEGCHVSPFFVGTILGGALMFLVMRASQCR
;
A
#
# COMPACT_ATOMS: atom_id res chain seq x y z
N PHE A 1 0.73 12.29 82.43
CA PHE A 1 -0.44 13.15 82.17
C PHE A 1 -0.28 13.77 80.79
N VAL A 2 -1.35 13.76 80.01
CA VAL A 2 -1.45 13.95 78.55
C VAL A 2 -0.76 15.22 78.01
N SER A 3 -0.05 15.13 76.88
CA SER A 3 -0.17 16.17 75.83
C SER A 3 0.35 15.76 74.46
N ARG A 4 -0.64 15.53 73.59
CA ARG A 4 -0.79 15.99 72.19
C ARG A 4 0.36 15.79 71.21
N CYS A 5 0.11 14.86 70.31
CA CYS A 5 0.59 14.86 68.93
C CYS A 5 0.41 16.23 68.27
N THR A 6 1.49 16.76 67.71
CA THR A 6 1.45 17.78 66.66
C THR A 6 1.98 17.14 65.37
N MET A 7 1.10 17.02 64.38
CA MET A 7 1.47 16.62 63.02
C MET A 7 2.29 17.74 62.37
N PRO A 8 3.41 17.44 61.68
CA PRO A 8 4.00 18.40 60.76
C PRO A 8 3.07 18.59 59.56
N SER A 9 2.84 19.84 59.19
CA SER A 9 2.04 20.28 58.05
C SER A 9 2.49 19.63 56.74
N LEU A 10 1.52 19.10 55.97
CA LEU A 10 1.70 18.74 54.56
C LEU A 10 2.27 19.94 53.79
N GLY A 11 3.51 19.83 53.33
CA GLY A 11 4.04 20.70 52.29
C GLY A 11 3.26 20.51 50.98
N PRO A 12 3.25 21.52 50.09
CA PRO A 12 2.49 21.43 48.85
C PRO A 12 3.01 20.24 48.02
N THR A 13 2.10 19.32 47.72
CA THR A 13 2.29 18.27 46.73
C THR A 13 2.80 18.89 45.43
N LEU A 14 3.95 18.43 44.93
CA LEU A 14 4.40 18.71 43.56
C LEU A 14 3.25 18.34 42.61
N GLY A 15 2.51 19.37 42.17
CA GLY A 15 1.46 19.23 41.19
C GLY A 15 2.07 18.76 39.88
N ARG A 16 1.66 17.57 39.46
CA ARG A 16 1.93 16.90 38.18
C ARG A 16 2.51 17.83 37.11
N SER A 17 3.76 17.59 36.72
CA SER A 17 4.31 18.05 35.45
C SER A 17 3.29 17.73 34.35
N ALA A 18 2.83 18.77 33.65
CA ALA A 18 2.02 18.61 32.46
C ALA A 18 2.73 17.62 31.53
N ARG A 19 2.15 16.43 31.34
CA ARG A 19 2.64 15.49 30.34
C ARG A 19 2.41 16.16 29.00
N GLY A 20 3.46 16.74 28.43
CA GLY A 20 3.44 17.25 27.06
C GLY A 20 2.88 16.17 26.13
N LYS A 21 2.02 16.58 25.20
CA LYS A 21 1.46 15.69 24.19
C LYS A 21 2.63 15.05 23.45
N ALA A 22 2.65 13.71 23.38
CA ALA A 22 3.70 12.99 22.68
C ALA A 22 3.84 13.54 21.25
N PRO A 23 5.08 13.72 20.74
CA PRO A 23 5.28 14.24 19.40
C PRO A 23 4.53 13.36 18.39
N LYS A 24 3.81 14.01 17.46
CA LYS A 24 3.11 13.30 16.38
C LYS A 24 4.15 12.60 15.50
N HIS A 25 3.89 11.35 15.14
CA HIS A 25 4.72 10.63 14.18
C HIS A 25 4.64 11.27 12.79
N ASN A 26 5.75 11.25 12.04
CA ASN A 26 5.74 11.67 10.65
C ASN A 26 5.02 10.61 9.81
N LEU A 27 3.99 11.04 9.08
CA LEU A 27 3.21 10.19 8.19
C LEU A 27 3.50 10.45 6.70
N SER A 28 4.51 11.30 6.39
CA SER A 28 4.99 11.49 5.01
C SER A 28 5.88 10.34 4.58
N GLY A 29 5.82 9.98 3.30
CA GLY A 29 6.74 9.05 2.66
C GLY A 29 6.53 9.02 1.16
N THR A 30 7.33 8.23 0.45
CA THR A 30 7.15 8.00 -0.99
C THR A 30 5.77 7.37 -1.26
N PRO A 31 4.99 7.88 -2.24
CA PRO A 31 3.74 7.26 -2.67
C PRO A 31 3.91 5.80 -3.10
N ILE A 32 2.91 4.96 -2.81
CA ILE A 32 2.91 3.53 -3.17
C ILE A 32 1.59 3.20 -3.86
N ILE A 33 1.67 2.66 -5.08
CA ILE A 33 0.54 2.07 -5.79
C ILE A 33 0.57 0.56 -5.54
N VAL A 34 -0.53 0.02 -5.00
CA VAL A 34 -0.65 -1.41 -4.70
C VAL A 34 -1.60 -2.08 -5.69
N CYS A 35 -1.03 -3.00 -6.46
CA CYS A 35 -1.69 -3.81 -7.48
C CYS A 35 -1.95 -5.22 -6.96
N GLU A 36 -3.09 -5.79 -7.32
CA GLU A 36 -3.44 -7.16 -6.92
C GLU A 36 -2.81 -8.19 -7.86
N ASN A 37 -3.03 -7.98 -9.16
CA ASN A 37 -2.66 -8.92 -10.22
C ASN A 37 -1.67 -8.28 -11.20
N VAL A 38 -1.25 -9.06 -12.21
CA VAL A 38 -0.23 -8.63 -13.17
C VAL A 38 -0.75 -7.59 -14.17
N ASP A 39 -2.04 -7.61 -14.48
CA ASP A 39 -2.64 -6.68 -15.42
C ASP A 39 -2.75 -5.30 -14.78
N ASP A 40 -3.25 -5.20 -13.54
CA ASP A 40 -3.23 -3.98 -12.74
C ASP A 40 -1.82 -3.41 -12.60
N TYR A 41 -0.83 -4.28 -12.42
CA TYR A 41 0.56 -3.91 -12.24
C TYR A 41 1.16 -3.31 -13.51
N ARG A 42 0.91 -3.93 -14.67
CA ARG A 42 1.38 -3.40 -15.96
C ARG A 42 0.62 -2.15 -16.38
N GLN A 43 -0.67 -2.06 -16.08
CA GLN A 43 -1.44 -0.85 -16.33
C GLN A 43 -0.89 0.32 -15.50
N ALA A 44 -0.63 0.12 -14.21
CA ALA A 44 -0.01 1.13 -13.37
C ALA A 44 1.39 1.56 -13.89
N VAL A 45 2.17 0.64 -14.44
CA VAL A 45 3.44 0.97 -15.10
C VAL A 45 3.21 1.92 -16.28
N LEU A 46 2.26 1.62 -17.16
CA LEU A 46 1.95 2.47 -18.32
C LEU A 46 1.40 3.84 -17.92
N ASP A 47 0.64 3.92 -16.84
CA ASP A 47 0.01 5.16 -16.37
C ASP A 47 1.00 6.10 -15.67
N HIS A 48 2.10 5.57 -15.12
CA HIS A 48 2.96 6.31 -14.18
C HIS A 48 4.45 6.32 -14.50
N ILE A 49 4.89 5.63 -15.57
CA ILE A 49 6.29 5.60 -16.01
C ILE A 49 6.41 6.27 -17.37
N GLY A 50 7.34 7.22 -17.49
CA GLY A 50 7.62 7.93 -18.74
C GLY A 50 9.11 7.97 -19.09
N ALA A 51 9.43 8.55 -20.25
CA ALA A 51 10.78 8.54 -20.82
C ALA A 51 11.87 9.20 -19.95
N SER A 52 11.51 10.08 -19.02
CA SER A 52 12.45 10.70 -18.09
C SER A 52 12.79 9.84 -16.88
N ASP A 53 12.09 8.72 -16.67
CA ASP A 53 12.26 7.90 -15.48
C ASP A 53 13.44 6.93 -15.60
N VAL A 54 14.06 6.66 -14.44
CA VAL A 54 15.08 5.65 -14.25
C VAL A 54 14.51 4.62 -13.29
N VAL A 55 14.19 3.45 -13.84
CA VAL A 55 13.32 2.46 -13.22
C VAL A 55 14.11 1.23 -12.81
N LEU A 56 13.90 0.77 -11.58
CA LEU A 56 14.34 -0.53 -11.12
C LEU A 56 13.14 -1.45 -10.91
N GLU A 57 13.13 -2.63 -11.53
CA GLU A 57 12.15 -3.67 -11.22
C GLU A 57 12.77 -4.78 -10.37
N LEU A 58 12.27 -4.94 -9.15
CA LEU A 58 12.63 -6.01 -8.23
C LEU A 58 11.77 -7.25 -8.46
N GLY A 59 12.39 -8.37 -8.80
CA GLY A 59 11.68 -9.61 -9.14
C GLY A 59 11.17 -9.61 -10.58
N SER A 60 12.03 -9.25 -11.55
CA SER A 60 11.65 -9.08 -12.96
C SER A 60 11.18 -10.37 -13.64
N ALA A 61 11.44 -11.55 -13.06
CA ALA A 61 11.08 -12.83 -13.63
C ALA A 61 11.52 -12.96 -15.10
N LEU A 62 10.59 -13.29 -16.00
CA LEU A 62 10.82 -13.39 -17.44
C LEU A 62 11.00 -12.03 -18.16
N GLY A 63 11.03 -10.92 -17.43
CA GLY A 63 11.30 -9.57 -17.94
C GLY A 63 10.13 -8.89 -18.65
N VAL A 64 8.92 -9.44 -18.59
CA VAL A 64 7.77 -8.93 -19.37
C VAL A 64 7.35 -7.53 -18.89
N THR A 65 7.22 -7.33 -17.59
CA THR A 65 6.85 -6.02 -17.05
C THR A 65 8.00 -5.02 -17.20
N THR A 66 9.25 -5.47 -17.08
CA THR A 66 10.45 -4.67 -17.38
C THR A 66 10.39 -4.13 -18.81
N ALA A 67 9.99 -4.98 -19.77
CA ALA A 67 9.81 -4.58 -21.16
C ALA A 67 8.64 -3.62 -21.38
N VAL A 68 7.54 -3.78 -20.64
CA VAL A 68 6.44 -2.80 -20.64
C VAL A 68 6.95 -1.44 -20.15
N ALA A 69 7.70 -1.39 -19.05
CA ALA A 69 8.29 -0.15 -18.57
C ALA A 69 9.28 0.46 -19.57
N ALA A 70 10.15 -0.36 -20.19
CA ALA A 70 11.09 0.13 -21.19
C ALA A 70 10.40 0.68 -22.44
N SER A 71 9.21 0.17 -22.79
CA SER A 71 8.44 0.65 -23.94
C SER A 71 7.94 2.09 -23.81
N THR A 72 7.93 2.66 -22.60
CA THR A 72 7.58 4.08 -22.37
C THR A 72 8.74 5.04 -22.66
N GLY A 73 9.91 4.49 -23.03
CA GLY A 73 11.15 5.24 -23.27
C GLY A 73 12.03 5.42 -22.03
N ALA A 74 11.62 4.86 -20.88
CA ALA A 74 12.37 4.95 -19.63
C ALA A 74 13.69 4.17 -19.68
N THR A 75 14.65 4.54 -18.83
CA THR A 75 15.84 3.72 -18.57
C THR A 75 15.49 2.67 -17.53
N VAL A 76 15.49 1.38 -17.89
CA VAL A 76 14.99 0.31 -17.01
C VAL A 76 16.04 -0.75 -16.75
N VAL A 77 16.17 -1.16 -15.48
CA VAL A 77 16.95 -2.32 -15.05
C VAL A 77 16.01 -3.30 -14.36
N GLY A 78 15.95 -4.54 -14.85
CA GLY A 78 15.24 -5.63 -14.19
C GLY A 78 16.20 -6.48 -13.36
N VAL A 79 15.81 -6.87 -12.15
CA VAL A 79 16.62 -7.77 -11.32
C VAL A 79 15.82 -8.96 -10.82
N ASP A 80 16.47 -10.11 -10.80
CA ASP A 80 15.91 -11.34 -10.25
C ASP A 80 17.05 -12.16 -9.62
N LYS A 81 16.71 -13.08 -8.70
CA LYS A 81 17.71 -13.98 -8.10
C LYS A 81 17.86 -15.31 -8.84
N SER A 82 16.93 -15.60 -9.75
CA SER A 82 16.88 -16.84 -10.50
C SER A 82 17.63 -16.67 -11.81
N ASP A 83 18.81 -17.28 -11.90
CA ASP A 83 19.61 -17.26 -13.12
C ASP A 83 18.85 -17.83 -14.32
N PHE A 84 17.99 -18.84 -14.11
CA PHE A 84 17.10 -19.37 -15.14
C PHE A 84 16.16 -18.31 -15.72
N GLN A 85 15.55 -17.48 -14.86
CA GLN A 85 14.67 -16.42 -15.32
C GLN A 85 15.44 -15.31 -16.03
N LEU A 86 16.63 -14.97 -15.53
CA LEU A 86 17.50 -13.95 -16.14
C LEU A 86 18.03 -14.37 -17.50
N GLU A 87 18.41 -15.64 -17.68
CA GLU A 87 18.83 -16.13 -18.98
C GLU A 87 17.68 -16.02 -19.99
N ALA A 88 16.48 -16.43 -19.58
CA ALA A 88 15.28 -16.31 -20.42
C ALA A 88 14.93 -14.84 -20.74
N SER A 89 15.03 -13.93 -19.75
CA SER A 89 14.70 -12.51 -19.95
C SER A 89 15.72 -11.82 -20.85
N ARG A 90 17.02 -12.07 -20.67
CA ARG A 90 18.10 -11.52 -21.52
C ARG A 90 18.00 -12.02 -22.96
N LYS A 91 17.64 -13.30 -23.15
CA LYS A 91 17.39 -13.85 -24.50
C LYS A 91 16.17 -13.21 -25.16
N ARG A 92 15.11 -12.99 -24.39
CA ARG A 92 13.84 -12.44 -24.88
C ARG A 92 13.92 -10.94 -25.16
N PHE A 93 14.66 -10.19 -24.35
CA PHE A 93 14.76 -8.73 -24.39
C PHE A 93 16.23 -8.28 -24.34
N PRO A 94 17.00 -8.51 -25.43
CA PRO A 94 18.46 -8.33 -25.43
C PRO A 94 18.92 -6.87 -25.29
N LEU A 95 18.03 -5.90 -25.47
CA LEU A 95 18.32 -4.47 -25.33
C LEU A 95 18.03 -3.93 -23.92
N ILE A 96 17.42 -4.74 -23.04
CA ILE A 96 17.10 -4.34 -21.67
C ILE A 96 18.15 -4.93 -20.73
N ARG A 97 18.60 -4.13 -19.76
CA ARG A 97 19.55 -4.58 -18.76
C ARG A 97 18.85 -5.46 -17.72
N PHE A 98 19.35 -6.67 -17.54
CA PHE A 98 18.94 -7.57 -16.46
C PHE A 98 20.14 -8.00 -15.62
N GLU A 99 20.00 -8.02 -14.30
CA GLU A 99 21.08 -8.37 -13.36
C GLU A 99 20.64 -9.41 -12.33
N SER A 100 21.57 -10.28 -11.92
CA SER A 100 21.35 -11.24 -10.84
C SER A 100 21.53 -10.57 -9.50
N MET A 101 20.45 -10.45 -8.73
CA MET A 101 20.44 -9.70 -7.48
C MET A 101 19.31 -10.14 -6.56
N ASP A 102 19.60 -10.24 -5.25
CA ASP A 102 18.55 -10.30 -4.24
C ASP A 102 18.01 -8.89 -3.96
N ALA A 103 16.68 -8.73 -3.94
CA ALA A 103 16.03 -7.46 -3.64
C ALA A 103 16.43 -6.87 -2.26
N PHE A 104 16.86 -7.69 -1.30
CA PHE A 104 17.33 -7.24 0.02
C PHE A 104 18.79 -6.76 0.02
N ASP A 105 19.55 -6.98 -1.05
CA ASP A 105 20.95 -6.56 -1.14
C ASP A 105 21.08 -5.10 -1.60
N MET A 106 21.06 -4.19 -0.64
CA MET A 106 21.21 -2.76 -0.91
C MET A 106 22.61 -2.36 -1.39
N SER A 107 23.63 -3.20 -1.18
CA SER A 107 24.96 -2.92 -1.72
C SER A 107 24.97 -3.19 -3.23
N ALA A 108 24.44 -4.35 -3.63
CA ALA A 108 24.28 -4.69 -5.04
C ALA A 108 23.37 -3.69 -5.77
N ALA A 109 22.26 -3.27 -5.15
CA ALA A 109 21.36 -2.27 -5.74
C ALA A 109 22.09 -0.94 -6.02
N ARG A 110 22.95 -0.46 -5.11
CA ARG A 110 23.77 0.74 -5.34
C ARG A 110 24.82 0.55 -6.43
N ALA A 111 25.39 -0.64 -6.52
CA ALA A 111 26.39 -0.98 -7.52
C ALA A 111 25.84 -0.99 -8.96
N LEU A 112 24.51 -1.00 -9.14
CA LEU A 112 23.89 -0.83 -10.45
C LEU A 112 24.22 0.51 -11.12
N GLY A 113 24.65 1.52 -10.35
CA GLY A 113 25.20 2.77 -10.87
C GLY A 113 24.15 3.79 -11.34
N HIS A 114 22.89 3.60 -10.96
CA HIS A 114 21.79 4.50 -11.30
C HIS A 114 21.15 5.09 -10.04
N ARG A 115 20.67 6.33 -10.15
CA ARG A 115 19.73 6.91 -9.20
C ARG A 115 18.31 6.59 -9.66
N PHE A 116 17.77 5.46 -9.20
CA PHE A 116 16.41 5.05 -9.56
C PHE A 116 15.37 5.94 -8.88
N ASN A 117 14.51 6.57 -9.67
CA ASN A 117 13.44 7.42 -9.14
C ASN A 117 12.08 6.71 -9.11
N LYS A 118 11.92 5.59 -9.83
CA LYS A 118 10.74 4.73 -9.80
C LYS A 118 11.15 3.31 -9.49
N ILE A 119 10.41 2.64 -8.62
CA ILE A 119 10.70 1.25 -8.26
C ILE A 119 9.45 0.39 -8.40
N LEU A 120 9.58 -0.65 -9.21
CA LEU A 120 8.57 -1.66 -9.44
C LEU A 120 8.91 -2.88 -8.58
N VAL A 121 7.93 -3.43 -7.87
CA VAL A 121 8.16 -4.52 -6.90
C VAL A 121 7.21 -5.69 -7.18
N ASP A 122 7.77 -6.80 -7.66
CA ASP A 122 7.09 -8.09 -7.80
C ASP A 122 7.94 -9.22 -7.19
N VAL A 123 8.30 -9.08 -5.92
CA VAL A 123 9.10 -10.08 -5.21
C VAL A 123 8.24 -11.23 -4.64
N SER A 124 7.54 -11.94 -5.54
CA SER A 124 6.86 -13.23 -5.30
C SER A 124 5.71 -13.23 -4.26
N GLY A 125 4.53 -13.67 -4.71
CA GLY A 125 3.24 -13.60 -3.99
C GLY A 125 3.12 -14.33 -2.64
N SER A 126 4.13 -15.05 -2.15
CA SER A 126 4.07 -15.74 -0.86
C SER A 126 4.72 -14.98 0.30
N ARG A 127 5.56 -13.96 0.04
CA ARG A 127 6.22 -13.18 1.10
C ARG A 127 5.20 -12.49 2.01
N GLY A 128 5.59 -12.29 3.27
CA GLY A 128 4.78 -11.55 4.23
C GLY A 128 4.77 -10.06 3.91
N VAL A 129 3.72 -9.35 4.30
CA VAL A 129 3.63 -7.89 4.13
C VAL A 129 4.82 -7.18 4.81
N GLY A 130 5.32 -7.70 5.93
CA GLY A 130 6.47 -7.12 6.62
C GLY A 130 7.76 -7.12 5.80
N ASP A 131 8.00 -8.13 4.97
CA ASP A 131 9.17 -8.18 4.10
C ASP A 131 9.11 -7.14 2.99
N LEU A 132 7.91 -6.92 2.43
CA LEU A 132 7.67 -5.85 1.48
C LEU A 132 7.94 -4.47 2.11
N VAL A 133 7.42 -4.23 3.32
CA VAL A 133 7.67 -2.96 4.03
C VAL A 133 9.17 -2.71 4.24
N ARG A 134 9.94 -3.75 4.58
CA ARG A 134 11.41 -3.64 4.73
C ARG A 134 12.10 -3.27 3.41
N ILE A 135 11.67 -3.84 2.29
CA ILE A 135 12.18 -3.47 0.96
C ILE A 135 11.87 -1.99 0.71
N LEU A 136 10.60 -1.58 0.80
CA LEU A 136 10.20 -0.20 0.52
C LEU A 136 10.99 0.81 1.35
N ASP A 137 11.10 0.60 2.66
CA ASP A 137 11.87 1.46 3.57
C ASP A 137 13.37 1.52 3.21
N SER A 138 13.95 0.38 2.81
CA SER A 138 15.37 0.33 2.43
C SER A 138 15.64 1.11 1.13
N TYR A 139 14.79 0.96 0.12
CA TYR A 139 14.99 1.65 -1.15
C TYR A 139 14.63 3.13 -1.09
N GLU A 140 13.62 3.52 -0.31
CA GLU A 140 13.26 4.93 -0.06
C GLU A 140 14.47 5.69 0.51
N LYS A 141 15.14 5.11 1.52
CA LYS A 141 16.34 5.69 2.15
C LYS A 141 17.54 5.78 1.22
N VAL A 142 17.66 4.89 0.23
CA VAL A 142 18.85 4.82 -0.62
C VAL A 142 18.73 5.67 -1.87
N PHE A 143 17.56 5.71 -2.51
CA PHE A 143 17.43 6.28 -3.85
C PHE A 143 16.61 7.57 -3.92
N ASN A 144 15.93 7.97 -2.84
CA ASN A 144 14.97 9.08 -2.84
C ASN A 144 13.97 8.91 -3.99
N VAL A 145 13.16 7.86 -3.83
CA VAL A 145 12.22 7.32 -4.81
C VAL A 145 10.99 8.22 -4.89
N ASP A 146 10.53 8.53 -6.10
CA ASP A 146 9.35 9.36 -6.35
C ASP A 146 8.05 8.53 -6.26
N LEU A 147 8.11 7.24 -6.60
CA LEU A 147 6.97 6.34 -6.61
C LEU A 147 7.40 4.86 -6.52
N PHE A 148 6.68 4.10 -5.71
CA PHE A 148 6.66 2.64 -5.76
C PHE A 148 5.41 2.13 -6.46
N ILE A 149 5.56 1.12 -7.31
CA ILE A 149 4.45 0.34 -7.86
C ILE A 149 4.67 -1.11 -7.42
N VAL A 150 3.71 -1.69 -6.72
CA VAL A 150 3.92 -2.95 -6.00
C VAL A 150 2.82 -3.93 -6.33
N LYS A 151 3.18 -5.13 -6.82
CA LYS A 151 2.24 -6.24 -6.94
C LYS A 151 2.25 -7.10 -5.68
N ALA A 152 1.24 -6.91 -4.83
CA ALA A 152 1.14 -7.64 -3.57
C ALA A 152 -0.32 -7.81 -3.10
N PHE A 153 -0.96 -8.90 -3.49
CA PHE A 153 -2.36 -9.19 -3.11
C PHE A 153 -2.58 -9.20 -1.58
N LYS A 154 -1.61 -9.69 -0.79
CA LYS A 154 -1.72 -9.71 0.68
C LYS A 154 -1.76 -8.30 1.28
N LEU A 155 -0.97 -7.38 0.72
CA LEU A 155 -1.00 -5.97 1.13
C LEU A 155 -2.31 -5.31 0.69
N LYS A 156 -2.74 -5.54 -0.56
CA LYS A 156 -4.02 -5.03 -1.06
C LYS A 156 -5.18 -5.48 -0.16
N ARG A 157 -5.24 -6.77 0.18
CA ARG A 157 -6.22 -7.33 1.12
C ARG A 157 -6.14 -6.66 2.48
N LEU A 158 -4.94 -6.49 3.04
CA LEU A 158 -4.78 -5.81 4.34
C LEU A 158 -5.30 -4.37 4.30
N MET A 159 -4.97 -3.60 3.26
CA MET A 159 -5.46 -2.23 3.09
C MET A 159 -6.98 -2.15 3.03
N LEU A 160 -7.63 -3.09 2.32
CA LEU A 160 -9.09 -3.14 2.22
C LEU A 160 -9.79 -3.51 3.55
N LEU A 161 -9.07 -4.14 4.48
CA LEU A 161 -9.59 -4.54 5.79
C LEU A 161 -9.28 -3.52 6.89
N CYS A 162 -8.44 -2.52 6.60
CA CYS A 162 -8.05 -1.50 7.56
C CYS A 162 -8.98 -0.29 7.47
N SER A 163 -9.33 0.26 8.62
CA SER A 163 -9.88 1.61 8.73
C SER A 163 -8.97 2.43 9.64
N SER A 164 -8.63 3.64 9.23
CA SER A 164 -7.94 4.59 10.10
C SER A 164 -8.92 5.15 11.13
N LYS A 165 -8.45 5.33 12.37
CA LYS A 165 -9.11 6.26 13.29
C LYS A 165 -8.66 7.65 12.86
N ASP A 166 -9.46 8.31 12.04
CA ASP A 166 -9.18 9.69 11.67
C ASP A 166 -9.21 10.55 12.95
N THR A 167 -8.14 11.29 13.22
CA THR A 167 -8.18 12.33 14.25
C THR A 167 -8.87 13.56 13.66
N ASP A 168 -10.21 13.48 13.56
CA ASP A 168 -11.16 14.50 13.96
C ASP A 168 -12.60 13.95 13.83
N ASP A 169 -13.45 14.31 14.78
CA ASP A 169 -14.82 13.83 14.98
C ASP A 169 -15.66 13.76 13.70
N ARG A 170 -15.82 12.55 13.15
CA ARG A 170 -17.11 12.06 12.64
C ARG A 170 -17.27 10.62 13.06
N ALA A 171 -18.27 10.39 13.89
CA ALA A 171 -18.65 9.09 14.40
C ALA A 171 -18.65 8.05 13.27
N VAL A 172 -17.80 7.03 13.40
CA VAL A 172 -18.05 5.75 12.75
C VAL A 172 -19.26 5.17 13.45
N ALA A 173 -20.45 5.44 12.90
CA ALA A 173 -21.64 4.70 13.23
C ALA A 173 -21.41 3.27 12.73
N VAL A 174 -20.99 2.39 13.65
CA VAL A 174 -21.13 0.95 13.46
C VAL A 174 -22.62 0.71 13.42
N ALA A 175 -23.16 0.42 12.23
CA ALA A 175 -24.55 0.00 12.10
C ALA A 175 -24.75 -1.24 12.98
N PRO A 176 -25.74 -1.28 13.88
CA PRO A 176 -26.05 -2.49 14.60
C PRO A 176 -26.61 -3.49 13.60
N GLU A 177 -26.07 -4.71 13.63
CA GLU A 177 -26.72 -5.85 12.99
C GLU A 177 -28.15 -5.97 13.51
N GLY A 178 -29.10 -6.04 12.59
CA GLY A 178 -30.52 -6.04 12.89
C GLY A 178 -31.29 -6.73 11.79
N CYS A 179 -31.23 -8.06 11.79
CA CYS A 179 -32.15 -8.92 11.10
C CYS A 179 -33.60 -8.53 11.43
N HIS A 180 -34.39 -8.19 10.42
CA HIS A 180 -35.84 -8.40 10.47
C HIS A 180 -36.38 -8.54 9.05
N VAL A 181 -36.45 -9.78 8.59
CA VAL A 181 -37.41 -10.17 7.57
C VAL A 181 -38.78 -10.27 8.26
N SER A 182 -39.77 -9.56 7.74
CA SER A 182 -41.17 -9.91 7.97
C SER A 182 -41.92 -9.88 6.63
N PRO A 183 -42.53 -10.99 6.21
CA PRO A 183 -43.45 -11.01 5.07
C PRO A 183 -44.83 -10.51 5.51
N PHE A 184 -45.74 -10.30 4.55
CA PHE A 184 -47.16 -9.88 4.61
C PHE A 184 -47.40 -8.42 4.14
N PHE A 185 -48.36 -8.08 3.28
CA PHE A 185 -49.56 -8.78 2.79
C PHE A 185 -50.05 -8.20 1.44
N VAL A 186 -50.51 -9.12 0.59
CA VAL A 186 -51.64 -9.12 -0.38
C VAL A 186 -52.01 -7.85 -1.17
N GLY A 187 -51.99 -8.03 -2.50
CA GLY A 187 -52.83 -7.31 -3.44
C GLY A 187 -53.04 -8.12 -4.71
N THR A 188 -54.14 -8.84 -4.81
CA THR A 188 -54.61 -9.49 -6.05
C THR A 188 -54.97 -8.41 -7.07
N ILE A 189 -54.31 -8.38 -8.23
CA ILE A 189 -54.88 -7.75 -9.43
C ILE A 189 -54.72 -8.69 -10.64
N LEU A 190 -55.89 -8.95 -11.20
CA LEU A 190 -56.27 -9.57 -12.45
C LEU A 190 -55.55 -8.94 -13.65
N GLY A 191 -55.13 -9.76 -14.63
CA GLY A 191 -54.96 -9.33 -16.02
C GLY A 191 -53.59 -8.75 -16.37
N GLY A 192 -53.03 -9.24 -17.47
CA GLY A 192 -51.65 -9.00 -17.88
C GLY A 192 -51.30 -7.54 -18.16
N ALA A 193 -50.08 -7.17 -17.77
CA ALA A 193 -49.18 -6.32 -18.54
C ALA A 193 -47.80 -6.34 -17.88
N LEU A 194 -46.78 -6.58 -18.71
CA LEU A 194 -45.37 -6.42 -18.41
C LEU A 194 -45.12 -4.94 -18.00
N MET A 195 -44.70 -4.69 -16.77
CA MET A 195 -44.30 -3.35 -16.32
C MET A 195 -42.83 -3.36 -15.91
N PHE A 196 -42.03 -2.68 -16.72
CA PHE A 196 -40.65 -2.28 -16.42
C PHE A 196 -40.62 -1.46 -15.14
N LEU A 197 -39.88 -1.92 -14.12
CA LEU A 197 -39.57 -1.10 -12.97
C LEU A 197 -38.34 -0.23 -13.27
N VAL A 198 -38.60 0.99 -13.72
CA VAL A 198 -37.63 2.09 -13.77
C VAL A 198 -37.36 2.53 -12.33
N MET A 199 -36.17 2.22 -11.79
CA MET A 199 -35.70 2.88 -10.57
C MET A 199 -35.15 4.26 -10.92
N ARG A 200 -35.93 5.27 -10.57
CA ARG A 200 -35.57 6.69 -10.68
C ARG A 200 -34.63 7.04 -9.52
N ALA A 201 -33.46 7.57 -9.83
CA ALA A 201 -32.61 8.25 -8.85
C ALA A 201 -33.35 9.48 -8.30
N SER A 202 -33.41 9.63 -6.98
CA SER A 202 -33.84 10.86 -6.33
C SER A 202 -32.90 11.21 -5.18
N GLN A 203 -32.31 12.40 -5.31
CA GLN A 203 -31.35 13.04 -4.43
C GLN A 203 -31.92 13.38 -3.05
N CYS A 204 -31.02 13.33 -2.06
CA CYS A 204 -30.90 14.04 -0.78
C CYS A 204 -32.14 14.36 0.07
N ARG A 205 -32.05 13.97 1.35
CA ARG A 205 -31.94 14.92 2.46
C ARG A 205 -30.87 14.47 3.43
#